data_AF-A0A7Y5TH70-F1
#
_entry.id   AF-A0A7Y5TH70-F1
#
_cell.length_a   1.000
_cell.length_b   1.000
_cell.length_c   1.000
_cell.angle_alpha   90.00
_cell.angle_beta   90.00
_cell.angle_gamma   90.00
#
_symmetry.space_group_name_H-M   'P 1'
#
loop_
_entity.id
_entity.type
_entity.pdbx_description
1 polymer ?
#
loop_
_entity_poly.entity_id
_entity_poly.type
_entity_poly.pdbx_seq_one_letter_code
_entity_poly.pdbx_strand_id
1 'polypeptide(L)' 'TVSVEHPSFEDWWEPYTLGVGPVGAYVQALDEARRTSLRERCRAVLPQGPFTVTASAWAVRARA' A
#
# COMPACT_ATOMS: atom_id res chain seq x y z
N THR A 1 13.84 -10.08 4.95
CA THR A 1 13.07 -9.45 3.86
C THR A 1 11.92 -10.34 3.50
N VAL A 2 10.71 -9.79 3.35
CA VAL A 2 9.49 -10.48 2.93
C VAL A 2 9.15 -9.98 1.53
N SER A 3 8.71 -10.89 0.66
CA SER A 3 8.22 -10.54 -0.67
C SER A 3 6.76 -10.98 -0.79
N VAL A 4 5.93 -10.11 -1.33
CA VAL A 4 4.50 -10.36 -1.55
C VAL A 4 4.20 -10.10 -3.02
N GLU A 5 3.62 -11.09 -3.70
CA GLU A 5 3.09 -10.93 -5.04
C GLU A 5 1.68 -10.34 -4.97
N HIS A 6 1.43 -9.32 -5.78
CA HIS A 6 0.11 -8.74 -6.00
C HIS A 6 -0.33 -9.08 -7.43
N PRO A 7 -1.45 -9.80 -7.61
CA PRO A 7 -1.95 -10.19 -8.93
C PRO A 7 -2.37 -8.99 -9.79
N SER A 8 -2.79 -7.90 -9.15
CA SER A 8 -3.18 -6.67 -9.83
C SER A 8 -2.90 -5.43 -8.99
N PHE A 9 -2.99 -4.26 -9.63
CA PHE A 9 -2.97 -2.97 -8.94
C PHE A 9 -4.09 -2.85 -7.89
N GLU A 10 -5.27 -3.43 -8.13
CA GLU A 10 -6.40 -3.33 -7.21
C GLU A 10 -6.14 -4.06 -5.91
N ASP A 11 -5.57 -5.27 -5.99
CA ASP A 11 -5.23 -6.08 -4.81
C ASP A 11 -4.17 -5.38 -3.95
N TRP A 12 -3.31 -4.56 -4.57
CA TRP A 12 -2.35 -3.73 -3.87
C TRP A 12 -2.98 -2.45 -3.30
N TRP A 13 -3.94 -1.82 -4.00
CA TRP A 13 -4.53 -0.54 -3.63
C TRP A 13 -5.61 -0.65 -2.53
N GLU A 14 -6.49 -1.65 -2.63
CA GLU A 14 -7.65 -1.80 -1.73
C GLU A 14 -7.28 -1.72 -0.24
N PRO A 15 -6.21 -2.40 0.26
CA PRO A 15 -5.86 -2.36 1.67
C PRO A 15 -5.60 -0.95 2.21
N TYR A 16 -5.08 -0.04 1.39
CA TYR A 16 -4.82 1.35 1.79
C TYR A 16 -6.10 2.17 1.97
N THR A 17 -7.23 1.72 1.42
CA THR A 17 -8.53 2.39 1.58
C THR A 17 -9.21 2.07 2.92
N LEU A 18 -8.76 1.01 3.60
CA LEU A 18 -9.34 0.52 4.85
C LEU A 18 -8.96 1.37 6.09
N GLY A 19 -8.11 2.39 5.94
CA GLY A 19 -7.71 3.25 7.04
C GLY A 19 -6.65 2.66 7.99
N VAL A 20 -6.07 1.51 7.65
CA VAL A 20 -5.14 0.80 8.53
C VAL A 20 -3.74 1.42 8.47
N GLY A 21 -3.21 1.77 9.66
CA GLY A 21 -1.88 2.33 9.82
C GLY A 21 -1.73 3.76 9.24
N PRO A 22 -0.53 4.34 9.32
CA PRO A 22 -0.31 5.73 8.91
C PRO A 22 -0.68 6.02 7.45
N VAL A 23 -0.39 5.09 6.54
CA VAL A 23 -0.69 5.25 5.11
C VAL A 23 -2.21 5.17 4.86
N GLY A 24 -2.90 4.21 5.48
CA GLY A 24 -4.35 4.10 5.34
C GLY A 24 -5.09 5.31 5.93
N ALA A 25 -4.64 5.82 7.08
CA ALA A 25 -5.18 7.04 7.69
C ALA A 25 -5.00 8.25 6.77
N TYR A 26 -3.84 8.38 6.11
CA TYR A 26 -3.61 9.43 5.11
C TYR A 26 -4.60 9.31 3.95
N VAL A 27 -4.77 8.12 3.37
CA VAL A 27 -5.70 7.89 2.25
C VAL A 27 -7.16 8.20 2.64
N GLN A 28 -7.58 7.89 3.86
CA GLN A 28 -8.93 8.23 4.34
C GLN A 28 -9.14 9.73 4.59
N ALA A 29 -8.10 10.46 4.94
CA ALA A 29 -8.20 11.91 5.18
C ALA A 29 -8.33 12.73 3.89
N LEU A 30 -8.10 12.12 2.72
CA LEU A 30 -8.24 12.80 1.42
C LEU A 30 -9.71 12.90 1.02
N ASP A 31 -10.06 14.03 0.39
CA ASP A 31 -11.29 14.11 -0.39
C ASP A 31 -11.24 13.18 -1.63
N GLU A 32 -12.40 12.93 -2.23
CA GLU A 32 -12.53 11.98 -3.35
C GLU A 32 -11.60 12.33 -4.51
N ALA A 33 -11.54 13.60 -4.91
CA ALA A 33 -10.74 14.04 -6.05
C ALA A 33 -9.24 13.79 -5.82
N ARG A 34 -8.74 14.09 -4.62
CA ARG A 34 -7.36 13.82 -4.24
C ARG A 34 -7.06 12.33 -4.13
N ARG A 35 -8.02 11.54 -3.63
CA ARG A 35 -7.88 10.08 -3.55
C ARG A 35 -7.82 9.45 -4.94
N THR A 36 -8.66 9.88 -5.87
CA THR A 36 -8.60 9.45 -7.28
C THR A 36 -7.26 9.84 -7.92
N SER A 37 -6.82 11.08 -7.73
CA SER A 37 -5.52 11.54 -8.28
C SER A 37 -4.34 10.72 -7.74
N LEU A 38 -4.34 10.42 -6.44
CA LEU A 38 -3.34 9.57 -5.82
C LEU A 38 -3.34 8.16 -6.42
N ARG A 39 -4.52 7.55 -6.53
CA ARG A 39 -4.71 6.22 -7.12
C ARG A 39 -4.16 6.14 -8.54
N GLU A 40 -4.53 7.08 -9.41
CA GLU A 40 -4.06 7.11 -10.80
C GLU A 40 -2.54 7.33 -10.89
N ARG A 41 -1.97 8.16 -10.01
CA ARG A 41 -0.52 8.34 -9.93
C ARG A 41 0.19 7.06 -9.52
N CYS A 42 -0.33 6.33 -8.52
CA CYS A 42 0.24 5.04 -8.13
C CYS A 42 0.16 4.03 -9.27
N ARG A 43 -0.97 3.97 -9.98
CA ARG A 43 -1.17 3.09 -11.14
C ARG A 43 -0.19 3.38 -12.28
N ALA A 44 0.15 4.65 -12.50
CA ALA A 44 1.11 5.06 -13.53
C ALA A 44 2.57 4.68 -13.20
N VAL A 45 2.91 4.57 -11.91
CA VAL A 45 4.28 4.27 -11.45
C VAL A 45 4.52 2.77 -11.27
N LEU A 46 3.47 2.02 -10.95
CA LEU A 46 3.58 0.58 -10.75
C LEU A 46 3.61 -0.20 -12.08
N PRO A 47 4.23 -1.38 -12.11
CA PRO A 47 4.18 -2.25 -13.28
C PRO A 47 2.75 -2.61 -13.67
N GLN A 48 2.55 -2.87 -14.97
CA GLN A 48 1.32 -3.45 -15.47
C GLN A 48 1.33 -4.97 -15.27
N GLY A 49 0.19 -5.54 -14.85
CA GLY A 49 0.08 -6.96 -14.51
C GLY A 49 0.58 -7.30 -13.11
N PRO A 50 0.76 -8.60 -12.79
CA PRO A 50 1.25 -9.03 -11.49
C PRO A 50 2.63 -8.46 -11.16
N PHE A 51 2.85 -8.04 -9.92
CA PHE A 51 4.13 -7.51 -9.47
C PHE A 51 4.43 -7.89 -8.01
N THR A 52 5.72 -7.93 -7.68
CA THR A 52 6.19 -8.28 -6.34
C THR A 52 6.67 -7.05 -5.60
N VAL A 53 6.16 -6.87 -4.38
CA VAL A 53 6.66 -5.86 -3.43
C VAL A 53 7.55 -6.55 -2.41
N THR A 54 8.75 -6.00 -2.22
CA THR A 54 9.72 -6.49 -1.25
C THR A 54 9.86 -5.51 -0.10
N ALA A 55 9.72 -6.00 1.13
CA ALA A 55 9.77 -5.20 2.35
C ALA A 55 10.66 -5.83 3.42
N SER A 56 11.15 -5.03 4.34
CA SER A 56 11.86 -5.51 5.53
C SER A 56 11.06 -5.11 6.77
N ALA A 57 10.96 -6.05 7.72
CA ALA A 57 10.38 -5.81 9.03
C ALA A 57 11.42 -6.19 10.09
N TRP A 58 11.53 -5.35 11.12
CA TRP A 58 12.36 -5.62 12.29
C TRP A 58 11.45 -5.93 13.47
N ALA A 59 11.75 -7.01 14.18
CA ALA A 59 11.06 -7.38 15.41
C ALA A 59 12.05 -7.31 16.57
N VAL A 60 11.63 -6.70 17.68
CA VAL A 60 12.42 -6.63 18.91
C VAL A 60 11.71 -7.40 20.01
N ARG A 61 12.45 -8.26 20.72
CA ARG A 61 11.99 -8.93 21.93
C ARG A 61 12.88 -8.52 23.09
N ALA A 62 12.33 -7.82 24.07
CA ALA A 62 13.00 -7.48 25.31
C ALA A 62 12.57 -8.40 26.46
N ARG A 63 13.39 -8.48 27.50
CA ARG A 63 13.12 -9.16 28.77
C ARG A 63 13.55 -8.20 29.89
N ALA A 64 12.92 -8.33 31.06
CA ALA A 64 13.31 -7.57 32.26
C ALA A 64 14.70 -7.99 32.76
#